data_AF-A0A951RHA6-F1
#
_entry.id   AF-A0A951RHA6-F1
#
_cell.length_a   1.000
_cell.length_b   1.000
_cell.length_c   1.000
_cell.angle_alpha   90.00
_cell.angle_beta   90.00
_cell.angle_gamma   90.00
#
_symmetry.space_group_name_H-M   'P 1'
#
loop_
_entity.id
_entity.type
_entity.pdbx_description
1 polymer ?
#
loop_
_entity_poly.entity_id
_entity_poly.type
_entity_poly.pdbx_seq_one_letter_code
_entity_poly.pdbx_strand_id
1 'polypeptide(L)'
;MHNKKLIIIPVLIVIIGALWLILRTEAVGPENIKVPVEQGNFRISVFTSGELETQNSENIQGPSGLRTVGLWNVQISELIPEGTNVKAGDWVATLDRAEISNRLQDRETELERLQSTF
;
A
#
# COMPACT_ATOMS: atom_id res chain seq x y z
N MET A 1 59.63 25.70 85.27
CA MET A 1 58.22 25.43 84.91
C MET A 1 58.08 25.55 83.39
N HIS A 2 58.87 24.79 82.64
CA HIS A 2 58.48 23.51 82.03
C HIS A 2 57.29 23.61 81.05
N ASN A 3 57.65 23.97 79.81
CA ASN A 3 57.25 23.28 78.57
C ASN A 3 55.81 23.44 78.04
N LYS A 4 55.07 24.51 78.35
CA LYS A 4 53.76 24.74 77.68
C LYS A 4 53.90 24.88 76.15
N LYS A 5 55.04 25.37 75.64
CA LYS A 5 55.32 25.49 74.20
C LYS A 5 55.59 24.16 73.47
N LEU A 6 55.95 23.10 74.19
CA LEU A 6 56.25 21.78 73.61
C LEU A 6 54.98 20.96 73.31
N ILE A 7 53.87 21.26 74.00
CA ILE A 7 52.55 20.64 73.78
C ILE A 7 51.73 21.42 72.75
N ILE A 8 51.98 22.72 72.57
CA ILE A 8 51.23 23.57 71.62
C ILE A 8 51.51 23.18 70.16
N ILE A 9 52.76 22.83 69.82
CA ILE A 9 53.16 22.46 68.46
C ILE A 9 52.42 21.20 67.94
N PRO A 10 52.39 20.06 68.67
CA PRO A 10 51.67 18.88 68.20
C PRO A 10 50.16 19.11 68.13
N VAL A 11 49.59 19.88 69.06
CA VAL A 11 48.15 20.23 69.02
C VAL A 11 47.82 21.08 67.79
N LEU A 12 48.67 22.05 67.44
CA LEU A 12 48.49 22.87 66.26
C LEU A 12 48.57 22.03 64.97
N ILE A 13 49.49 21.06 64.91
CA ILE A 13 49.62 20.14 63.77
C ILE A 13 48.37 19.26 63.63
N VAL A 14 47.82 18.77 64.75
CA VAL A 14 46.59 17.97 64.73
C VAL A 14 45.39 18.81 64.28
N ILE A 15 45.31 20.07 64.72
CA ILE A 15 44.25 21.01 64.30
C ILE A 15 44.38 21.32 62.80
N ILE A 16 45.59 21.59 62.31
CA ILE A 16 45.84 21.85 60.89
C ILE A 16 45.54 20.60 60.04
N GLY A 17 45.92 19.41 60.53
CA GLY A 17 45.61 18.15 59.87
C GLY A 17 44.11 17.87 59.81
N ALA A 18 43.39 18.11 60.90
CA ALA A 18 41.93 17.98 60.94
C ALA A 18 41.24 19.00 60.02
N LEU A 19 41.73 20.24 59.99
CA LEU A 19 41.23 21.29 59.11
C LEU A 19 41.45 20.92 57.64
N TRP A 20 42.63 20.40 57.30
CA TRP A 20 42.93 19.93 55.94
C TRP A 20 42.03 18.76 55.52
N LEU A 21 41.72 17.85 56.44
CA LEU A 21 40.86 16.70 56.19
C LEU A 21 39.40 17.12 55.92
N ILE A 22 38.91 18.16 56.60
CA ILE A 22 37.56 18.71 56.39
C ILE A 22 37.49 19.47 55.05
N LEU A 23 38.52 20.27 54.72
CA LEU A 23 38.54 21.08 53.51
C LEU A 23 38.79 20.27 52.22
N ARG A 24 39.29 19.03 52.30
CA ARG A 24 39.55 18.18 51.12
C ARG A 24 38.28 17.51 50.56
N THR A 25 37.11 17.74 51.13
CA THR A 25 35.87 17.15 50.65
C THR A 25 35.39 17.86 49.38
N GLU A 26 36.01 17.55 48.25
CA GLU A 26 35.39 17.80 46.95
C GLU A 26 34.43 16.64 46.66
N ALA A 27 33.13 16.95 46.72
CA ALA A 27 32.08 16.02 46.35
C ALA A 27 32.13 15.80 44.83
N VAL A 28 32.83 14.75 44.40
CA VAL A 28 32.78 14.26 43.01
C VAL A 28 31.43 13.55 42.83
N GLY A 29 30.39 14.34 42.59
CA GLY A 29 29.10 13.85 42.10
C GLY A 29 29.17 13.57 40.60
N PRO A 30 28.36 12.65 40.07
CA PRO A 30 28.32 12.39 38.63
C PRO A 30 27.93 13.68 37.89
N GLU A 31 28.77 14.09 36.94
CA GLU A 31 28.54 15.24 36.10
C GLU A 31 27.32 14.96 35.22
N ASN A 32 26.19 15.58 35.58
CA ASN A 32 24.95 15.40 34.85
C ASN A 32 24.98 16.29 33.61
N ILE A 33 25.35 15.72 32.47
CA ILE A 33 25.30 16.39 31.17
C ILE A 33 23.83 16.68 30.84
N LYS A 34 23.46 17.96 30.86
CA LYS A 34 22.11 18.43 30.52
C LYS A 34 22.16 19.16 29.18
N VAL A 35 21.26 18.77 28.28
CA VAL A 35 21.09 19.41 26.96
C VAL A 35 19.70 20.04 26.91
N PRO A 36 19.55 21.27 26.38
CA PRO A 36 18.23 21.88 26.21
C PRO A 36 17.38 21.08 25.23
N VAL A 37 16.09 20.89 25.57
CA VAL A 37 15.12 20.26 24.68
C VAL A 37 14.52 21.29 23.74
N GLU A 38 14.53 21.00 22.43
CA GLU A 38 13.90 21.82 21.41
C GLU A 38 12.55 21.22 21.01
N GLN A 39 11.51 22.05 20.92
CA GLN A 39 10.20 21.63 20.46
C GLN A 39 10.10 21.84 18.95
N GLY A 40 9.68 20.79 18.25
CA GLY A 40 9.48 20.81 16.80
C GLY A 40 8.29 19.96 16.40
N ASN A 41 7.79 20.17 15.19
CA ASN A 41 6.67 19.40 14.67
C ASN A 41 7.13 17.98 14.33
N PHE A 42 6.78 17.02 15.18
CA PHE A 42 7.05 15.61 14.93
C PHE A 42 5.88 14.98 14.16
N ARG A 43 6.07 14.72 12.86
CA ARG A 43 5.06 14.07 12.02
C ARG A 43 5.30 12.57 12.01
N ILE A 44 4.32 11.81 12.50
CA ILE A 44 4.31 10.35 12.43
C ILE A 44 3.56 9.96 11.14
N SER A 45 4.28 9.36 10.20
CA SER A 45 3.72 8.78 8.97
C SER A 45 3.82 7.26 9.03
N VAL A 46 2.68 6.58 8.86
CA VAL A 46 2.62 5.12 8.74
C VAL A 46 2.57 4.77 7.26
N PHE A 47 3.56 4.02 6.79
CA PHE A 47 3.58 3.51 5.43
C PHE A 47 2.89 2.15 5.41
N THR A 48 1.82 2.04 4.62
CA THR A 48 1.16 0.76 4.35
C THR A 48 1.58 0.26 2.97
N SER A 49 1.83 -1.04 2.87
CA SER A 49 1.99 -1.74 1.60
C SER A 49 0.65 -2.35 1.21
N GLY A 50 0.21 -2.12 -0.01
CA GLY A 50 -0.97 -2.75 -0.59
C GLY A 50 -0.77 -2.99 -2.08
N GLU A 51 -1.59 -3.86 -2.64
CA GLU A 51 -1.68 -4.09 -4.07
C GLU A 51 -2.92 -3.39 -4.62
N LEU A 52 -2.87 -2.99 -5.89
CA LEU A 52 -4.02 -2.41 -6.56
C LEU A 52 -4.89 -3.54 -7.12
N GLU A 53 -6.15 -3.57 -6.69
CA GLU A 53 -7.17 -4.43 -7.28
C GLU A 53 -8.08 -3.62 -8.20
N THR A 54 -8.48 -4.21 -9.32
CA THR A 54 -9.39 -3.59 -10.28
C THR A 54 -10.77 -3.44 -9.66
N GLN A 55 -11.34 -2.22 -9.69
CA GLN A 55 -12.65 -1.95 -9.06
C GLN A 55 -13.80 -2.76 -9.68
N ASN A 56 -13.78 -2.96 -11.01
CA ASN A 56 -14.80 -3.72 -11.74
C ASN A 56 -14.14 -4.46 -12.90
N SER A 57 -14.45 -5.76 -13.03
CA SER A 57 -13.98 -6.59 -14.12
C SER A 57 -15.16 -7.32 -14.74
N GLU A 58 -15.40 -7.12 -16.03
CA GLU A 58 -16.51 -7.71 -16.78
C GLU A 58 -15.95 -8.44 -18.01
N ASN A 59 -16.47 -9.64 -18.28
CA ASN A 59 -16.08 -10.43 -19.44
C ASN A 59 -17.06 -10.21 -20.59
N ILE A 60 -16.58 -9.69 -21.72
CA ILE A 60 -17.40 -9.52 -22.93
C ILE A 60 -17.58 -10.89 -23.59
N GLN A 61 -18.81 -11.40 -23.55
CA GLN A 61 -19.17 -12.70 -24.13
C GLN A 61 -19.86 -12.53 -25.49
N GLY A 62 -19.75 -13.54 -26.34
CA GLY A 62 -20.49 -13.59 -27.59
C GLY A 62 -22.01 -13.67 -27.36
N PRO A 63 -22.83 -13.45 -28.41
CA PRO A 63 -24.28 -13.51 -28.32
C PRO A 63 -24.79 -14.81 -27.72
N SER A 64 -25.74 -14.72 -26.80
CA SER A 64 -26.43 -15.88 -26.27
C SER A 64 -27.31 -16.53 -27.34
N GLY A 65 -27.41 -17.85 -27.34
CA GLY A 65 -28.28 -18.59 -28.26
C GLY A 65 -27.66 -19.04 -29.60
N LEU A 66 -26.37 -18.77 -29.85
CA LEU A 66 -25.65 -19.31 -31.02
C LEU A 66 -25.81 -20.84 -31.14
N ARG A 67 -25.74 -21.55 -30.01
CA ARG A 67 -25.95 -23.02 -29.98
C ARG A 67 -27.37 -23.43 -30.33
N THR A 68 -28.38 -22.63 -29.96
CA THR A 68 -29.78 -22.91 -30.26
C THR A 68 -30.05 -22.83 -31.75
N VAL A 69 -29.42 -21.88 -32.43
CA VAL A 69 -29.47 -21.78 -33.90
C VAL A 69 -28.49 -22.72 -34.60
N GLY A 70 -27.85 -23.64 -33.84
CA GLY A 70 -26.94 -24.67 -34.32
C GLY A 70 -25.59 -24.17 -34.83
N LEU A 71 -25.17 -22.98 -34.41
CA LEU A 71 -23.85 -22.40 -34.67
C LEU A 71 -22.92 -22.77 -33.52
N TRP A 72 -21.89 -23.57 -33.83
CA TRP A 72 -20.93 -24.08 -32.83
C TRP A 72 -19.63 -23.30 -32.81
N ASN A 73 -19.21 -22.81 -33.98
CA ASN A 73 -17.95 -22.12 -34.16
C ASN A 73 -18.20 -20.85 -34.97
N VAL A 74 -18.11 -19.69 -34.31
CA VAL A 74 -18.29 -18.39 -34.94
C VAL A 74 -16.96 -17.66 -34.90
N GLN A 75 -16.51 -17.18 -36.07
CA GLN A 75 -15.27 -16.45 -36.19
C GLN A 75 -15.49 -14.96 -35.91
N ILE A 76 -14.49 -14.31 -35.33
CA ILE A 76 -14.47 -12.86 -35.16
C ILE A 76 -14.02 -12.27 -36.50
N SER A 77 -14.88 -11.47 -37.13
CA SER A 77 -14.56 -10.77 -38.38
C SER A 77 -13.73 -9.52 -38.11
N GLU A 78 -14.14 -8.76 -37.09
CA GLU A 78 -13.51 -7.49 -36.72
C GLU A 78 -13.45 -7.39 -35.20
N LEU A 79 -12.34 -6.86 -34.69
CA LEU A 79 -12.10 -6.64 -33.27
C LEU A 79 -11.43 -5.29 -33.08
N ILE A 80 -11.82 -4.57 -32.04
CA ILE A 80 -11.16 -3.34 -31.62
C ILE A 80 -9.72 -3.61 -31.15
N PRO A 81 -8.76 -2.69 -31.34
CA PRO A 81 -7.41 -2.87 -30.81
C PRO A 81 -7.36 -3.03 -29.30
N GLU A 82 -6.44 -3.87 -28.83
CA GLU A 82 -6.20 -4.06 -27.39
C GLU A 82 -5.73 -2.77 -26.70
N GLY A 83 -6.12 -2.60 -25.44
CA GLY A 83 -5.81 -1.39 -24.66
C GLY A 83 -6.65 -0.16 -25.03
N THR A 84 -7.69 -0.32 -25.86
CA THR A 84 -8.62 0.76 -26.20
C THR A 84 -9.63 1.00 -25.08
N ASN A 85 -9.93 2.26 -24.79
CA ASN A 85 -10.98 2.63 -23.84
C ASN A 85 -12.34 2.61 -24.53
N VAL A 86 -13.27 1.84 -23.98
CA VAL A 86 -14.64 1.70 -24.49
C VAL A 86 -15.65 2.06 -23.39
N LYS A 87 -16.83 2.53 -23.80
CA LYS A 87 -17.96 2.80 -22.91
C LYS A 87 -19.01 1.69 -23.02
N ALA A 88 -19.92 1.65 -22.06
CA ALA A 88 -21.04 0.73 -22.09
C ALA A 88 -21.87 0.97 -23.36
N GLY A 89 -22.05 -0.09 -24.15
CA GLY A 89 -22.78 -0.06 -25.42
C GLY A 89 -21.94 0.26 -26.66
N ASP A 90 -20.65 0.55 -26.50
CA ASP A 90 -19.75 0.72 -27.65
C ASP A 90 -19.57 -0.59 -28.40
N TRP A 91 -19.29 -0.46 -29.70
CA TRP A 91 -18.95 -1.60 -30.54
C TRP A 91 -17.54 -2.10 -30.19
N VAL A 92 -17.41 -3.42 -30.02
CA VAL A 92 -16.15 -4.07 -29.60
C VAL A 92 -15.70 -5.12 -30.62
N ALA A 93 -16.63 -5.93 -31.12
CA ALA A 93 -16.34 -6.99 -32.07
C ALA A 93 -17.52 -7.24 -33.00
N THR A 94 -17.22 -7.61 -34.25
CA THR A 94 -18.19 -8.13 -35.21
C THR A 94 -17.90 -9.61 -35.42
N LEU A 95 -18.93 -10.44 -35.29
CA LEU A 95 -18.87 -11.87 -35.59
C LEU A 95 -19.27 -12.15 -37.04
N ASP A 96 -18.73 -13.22 -37.64
CA ASP A 96 -19.08 -13.62 -39.00
C ASP A 96 -20.56 -14.03 -39.07
N ARG A 97 -21.28 -13.41 -40.01
CA ARG A 97 -22.73 -13.56 -40.22
C ARG A 97 -23.07 -14.49 -41.38
N ALA A 98 -22.10 -15.00 -42.14
CA ALA A 98 -22.39 -15.79 -43.33
C ALA A 98 -23.25 -17.03 -43.01
N GLU A 99 -22.89 -17.78 -41.97
CA GLU A 99 -23.62 -19.00 -41.60
C GLU A 99 -25.04 -18.70 -41.09
N ILE A 100 -25.22 -17.64 -40.30
CA ILE A 100 -26.54 -17.27 -39.77
C ILE A 100 -27.46 -16.72 -40.86
N SER A 101 -26.92 -15.94 -41.81
CA SER A 101 -27.67 -15.40 -42.94
C SER A 101 -28.20 -16.51 -43.85
N ASN A 102 -27.37 -17.51 -44.16
CA ASN A 102 -27.81 -18.65 -44.95
C ASN A 102 -28.95 -19.41 -44.26
N ARG A 103 -28.82 -19.70 -42.96
CA ARG A 103 -29.87 -20.38 -42.20
C ARG A 103 -31.16 -19.56 -42.13
N LEU A 104 -31.05 -18.24 -41.97
CA LEU A 104 -32.21 -17.35 -41.96
C LEU A 104 -32.96 -17.44 -43.30
N GLN A 105 -32.23 -17.37 -44.40
CA GLN A 105 -32.80 -17.45 -45.75
C GLN A 105 -33.45 -18.82 -46.03
N ASP A 106 -32.85 -19.91 -45.55
CA ASP A 106 -33.45 -21.26 -45.63
C ASP A 106 -34.78 -21.32 -44.87
N ARG A 107 -34.85 -20.73 -43.68
CA ARG A 107 -36.09 -20.67 -42.87
C ARG A 107 -37.15 -19.78 -43.53
N GLU A 108 -36.77 -18.64 -44.09
CA GLU A 108 -37.68 -17.76 -44.84
C GLU A 108 -38.27 -18.47 -46.05
N THR A 109 -37.45 -19.17 -46.82
CA THR A 109 -37.89 -19.97 -47.98
C THR A 109 -38.83 -21.12 -47.57
N GLU A 110 -38.57 -21.75 -46.43
CA GLU A 110 -39.45 -22.79 -45.87
C GLU A 110 -40.81 -22.21 -45.45
N LEU A 111 -40.82 -21.03 -44.81
CA LEU A 111 -42.04 -20.33 -44.43
C LEU A 111 -42.86 -19.92 -45.66
N GLU A 112 -42.24 -19.38 -46.71
CA GLU A 112 -42.92 -19.02 -47.96
C GLU A 112 -43.56 -20.24 -48.62
N ARG A 113 -42.84 -21.37 -48.68
CA ARG A 113 -43.41 -22.63 -49.20
C ARG A 113 -44.64 -23.06 -48.43
N LEU A 114 -44.56 -23.06 -47.09
CA LEU A 114 -45.68 -23.43 -46.24
C LEU A 114 -46.88 -22.51 -46.48
N GLN A 115 -46.67 -21.19 -46.53
CA GLN A 115 -47.72 -20.22 -46.81
C GLN A 115 -48.34 -20.38 -48.20
N SER A 116 -47.55 -20.73 -49.23
CA SER A 116 -48.05 -20.96 -50.58
C SER A 116 -48.83 -22.27 -50.77
N THR A 117 -48.70 -23.20 -49.81
CA THR A 117 -49.39 -24.50 -49.83
C THR A 117 -50.75 -24.45 -49.11
N PHE A 118 -51.02 -23.38 -48.36
CA PHE A 118 -52.34 -23.06 -47.80
C PHE A 118 -53.16 -22.22 -48.79
#